data_AF-A0A7C4NNH6-F1
#
_entry.id   AF-A0A7C4NNH6-F1
#
_cell.length_a   1.000
_cell.length_b   1.000
_cell.length_c   1.000
_cell.angle_alpha   90.00
_cell.angle_beta   90.00
_cell.angle_gamma   90.00
#
_symmetry.space_group_name_H-M   'P 1'
#
loop_
_entity.id
_entity.type
_entity.pdbx_description
1 polymer ?
#
loop_
_entity_poly.entity_id
_entity_poly.type
_entity_poly.pdbx_seq_one_letter_code
_entity_poly.pdbx_strand_id
1 'polypeptide(L)' 'MDRDKYVLVIKHRNNFEEGYRFIPFSSIKDIRRGYIYIGEDAIPFHRVVEIRNIDGEVIYSRRKTTDN' A
#
# COMPACT_ATOMS: atom_id res chain seq x y z
N MET A 1 -12.16 11.78 6.60
CA MET A 1 -11.28 11.59 5.43
C MET A 1 -12.00 10.64 4.49
N ASP A 2 -12.16 11.02 3.23
CA ASP A 2 -12.88 10.21 2.24
C ASP A 2 -11.95 9.10 1.73
N ARG A 3 -12.22 7.85 2.11
CA ARG A 3 -11.31 6.71 1.87
C ARG A 3 -11.35 6.25 0.40
N ASP A 4 -12.40 6.58 -0.34
CA ASP A 4 -12.53 6.17 -1.74
C ASP A 4 -11.63 6.99 -2.68
N LYS A 5 -11.07 8.09 -2.18
CA LYS A 5 -10.15 8.95 -2.92
C LYS A 5 -8.70 8.51 -2.88
N TYR A 6 -8.37 7.43 -2.17
CA TYR A 6 -6.98 7.03 -1.97
C TYR A 6 -6.73 5.57 -2.31
N VAL A 7 -5.54 5.32 -2.86
CA VAL A 7 -5.07 4.00 -3.25
C VAL A 7 -3.71 3.74 -2.60
N LEU A 8 -3.59 2.59 -1.95
CA LEU A 8 -2.35 2.08 -1.39
C LEU A 8 -1.63 1.23 -2.42
N VAL A 9 -0.38 1.55 -2.72
CA VAL A 9 0.47 0.76 -3.61
C VAL A 9 1.40 -0.10 -2.76
N ILE A 10 1.34 -1.41 -2.95
CA ILE A 10 2.15 -2.37 -2.20
C ILE A 10 3.01 -3.22 -3.13
N LYS A 11 4.19 -3.63 -2.67
CA LYS A 11 4.96 -4.70 -3.31
C LYS A 11 4.27 -6.04 -3.07
N HIS A 12 4.11 -6.80 -4.12
CA HIS A 12 3.61 -8.17 -4.08
C HIS A 12 4.58 -9.07 -4.84
N ARG A 13 4.94 -10.22 -4.25
CA ARG A 13 5.81 -11.20 -4.89
C ARG A 13 4.99 -12.45 -5.19
N ASN A 14 4.84 -12.75 -6.46
CA ASN A 14 4.35 -14.01 -6.99
C ASN A 14 5.57 -14.84 -7.44
N ASN A 15 5.40 -16.17 -7.60
CA ASN A 15 6.49 -17.14 -7.78
C ASN A 15 7.51 -16.82 -8.90
N PHE A 16 7.20 -15.87 -9.80
CA PHE A 16 8.04 -15.54 -10.95
C PHE A 16 8.38 -14.04 -11.07
N GLU A 17 7.69 -13.11 -10.38
CA GLU A 17 7.92 -11.67 -10.54
C GLU A 17 7.66 -10.87 -9.25
N GLU A 18 8.40 -9.77 -9.06
CA GLU A 18 8.03 -8.71 -8.12
C GLU A 18 7.13 -7.70 -8.83
N GLY A 19 5.87 -7.62 -8.40
CA GLY A 19 4.88 -6.69 -8.94
C GLY A 19 4.38 -5.69 -7.90
N TYR A 20 3.54 -4.76 -8.37
CA TYR A 20 2.80 -3.85 -7.51
C TYR A 20 1.32 -4.21 -7.50
N ARG A 21 0.70 -4.12 -6.33
CA ARG A 21 -0.75 -4.25 -6.17
C ARG A 21 -1.32 -2.93 -5.64
N PHE A 22 -2.43 -2.52 -6.24
CA PHE A 22 -3.19 -1.32 -5.87
C PHE A 22 -4.37 -1.73 -5.00
N ILE A 23 -4.51 -1.09 -3.85
CA ILE A 23 -5.54 -1.40 -2.86
C ILE A 23 -6.31 -0.13 -2.53
N PRO A 24 -7.63 -0.08 -2.82
CA PRO A 24 -8.48 1.02 -2.38
C PRO A 24 -8.44 1.15 -0.85
N PHE A 25 -8.34 2.37 -0.35
CA PHE A 25 -8.34 2.61 1.10
C PHE A 25 -9.66 2.18 1.75
N SER A 26 -10.76 2.16 1.01
CA SER A 26 -12.06 1.63 1.47
C SER A 26 -12.05 0.12 1.74
N SER A 27 -11.12 -0.63 1.16
CA SER A 27 -10.94 -2.05 1.47
C SER A 27 -10.25 -2.29 2.82
N ILE A 28 -9.61 -1.28 3.41
CA ILE A 28 -8.88 -1.40 4.68
C ILE A 28 -9.85 -1.45 5.84
N LYS A 29 -9.90 -2.60 6.52
CA LYS A 29 -10.77 -2.83 7.68
C LYS A 29 -10.12 -2.40 8.99
N ASP A 30 -8.82 -2.64 9.13
CA ASP A 30 -8.09 -2.33 10.36
C ASP A 30 -6.60 -2.07 10.08
N ILE A 31 -5.95 -1.33 10.98
CA ILE A 31 -4.51 -1.06 10.96
C ILE A 31 -3.99 -1.25 12.39
N ARG A 32 -3.18 -2.28 12.60
CA ARG A 32 -2.61 -2.58 13.92
C ARG A 32 -1.29 -3.32 13.81
N ARG A 33 -0.41 -3.12 14.80
CA ARG A 33 0.86 -3.86 14.97
C ARG A 33 1.77 -3.87 13.72
N GLY A 34 1.72 -2.82 12.90
CA GLY A 34 2.51 -2.72 11.66
C GLY A 34 1.93 -3.49 10.47
N TYR A 35 0.64 -3.85 10.52
CA TYR A 35 -0.09 -4.51 9.43
C TYR A 35 -1.35 -3.73 9.06
N ILE A 36 -1.71 -3.83 7.78
CA ILE A 36 -2.96 -3.33 7.18
C ILE A 36 -3.82 -4.55 6.88
N TYR A 37 -5.01 -4.62 7.45
CA TYR A 37 -5.93 -5.75 7.28
C TYR A 37 -6.99 -5.40 6.23
N ILE A 38 -7.10 -6.25 5.21
CA ILE A 38 -8.06 -6.14 4.10
C ILE A 38 -8.88 -7.43 4.01
N GLY A 39 -10.00 -7.48 4.73
CA GLY A 39 -10.75 -8.73 4.88
C GLY A 39 -9.95 -9.74 5.71
N GLU A 40 -9.67 -10.90 5.13
CA GLU A 40 -8.88 -11.97 5.77
C GLU A 40 -7.36 -11.83 5.53
N ASP A 41 -6.98 -10.97 4.58
CA ASP A 41 -5.58 -10.73 4.22
C ASP A 41 -4.94 -9.69 5.16
N ALA A 42 -3.67 -9.92 5.52
CA ALA A 42 -2.85 -8.98 6.29
C ALA A 42 -1.61 -8.55 5.49
N ILE A 43 -1.44 -7.24 5.33
CA ILE A 43 -0.34 -6.64 4.56
C ILE A 43 0.63 -5.96 5.51
N PRO A 44 1.90 -6.41 5.58
CA PRO A 44 2.92 -5.72 6.36
C PRO A 44 3.22 -4.32 5.84
N PHE A 45 3.46 -3.36 6.74
CA PHE A 45 3.79 -1.98 6.38
C PHE A 45 5.03 -1.87 5.49
N HIS A 46 6.01 -2.76 5.67
CA HIS A 46 7.23 -2.76 4.86
C HIS A 46 6.98 -3.04 3.37
N ARG A 47 5.80 -3.57 3.02
CA ARG A 47 5.38 -3.74 1.62
C ARG A 47 4.79 -2.48 1.02
N VAL A 48 4.40 -1.49 1.82
CA VAL A 48 3.84 -0.23 1.33
C VAL A 48 4.92 0.58 0.62
N VAL A 49 4.65 0.91 -0.64
CA VAL A 49 5.53 1.68 -1.52
C VAL A 49 5.06 3.12 -1.54
N GLU A 50 3.79 3.33 -1.86
CA GLU A 50 3.23 4.65 -2.07
C GLU A 50 1.75 4.71 -1.64
N ILE A 51 1.27 5.93 -1.40
CA ILE A 51 -0.15 6.25 -1.31
C ILE A 51 -0.43 7.30 -2.38
N ARG A 52 -1.45 7.05 -3.19
CA ARG A 52 -1.88 7.95 -4.26
C ARG A 52 -3.30 8.42 -4.02
N ASN A 53 -3.64 9.61 -4.48
CA ASN A 53 -5.05 9.99 -4.62
C ASN A 53 -5.63 9.40 -5.92
N ILE A 54 -6.95 9.54 -6.11
CA ILE A 54 -7.65 9.04 -7.30
C ILE A 54 -7.24 9.76 -8.59
N ASP A 55 -6.72 10.98 -8.48
CA ASP A 55 -6.18 11.78 -9.57
C ASP A 55 -4.75 11.35 -9.97
N GLY A 56 -4.16 10.40 -9.24
CA GLY A 56 -2.84 9.82 -9.50
C GLY A 56 -1.67 10.53 -8.80
N GLU A 57 -1.93 11.58 -8.02
CA GLU A 57 -0.93 12.30 -7.24
C GLU A 57 -0.38 11.43 -6.11
N VAL A 58 0.94 11.41 -5.94
CA VAL A 58 1.61 10.68 -4.87
C VAL A 58 1.59 11.51 -3.59
N ILE A 59 0.77 11.11 -2.62
CA ILE A 59 0.63 11.76 -1.31
C ILE A 59 1.71 11.27 -0.33
N TYR A 60 2.14 10.02 -0.51
CA TYR A 60 3.23 9.43 0.26
C TYR A 60 4.03 8.50 -0.65
N SER A 61 5.35 8.54 -0.51
CA SER A 61 6.25 7.55 -1.07
C SER A 61 7.26 7.14 -0.02
N ARG A 62 7.46 5.84 0.14
CA ARG A 62 8.55 5.30 0.94
C ARG A 62 9.85 5.61 0.20
N ARG A 63 10.65 6.54 0.72
CA ARG A 63 12.00 6.81 0.22
C ARG A 63 12.74 5.48 0.10
N LYS A 64 13.27 5.16 -1.09
CA LYS A 64 14.36 4.19 -1.20
C LYS A 64 15.52 4.83 -0.44
N THR A 65 15.95 4.20 0.65
CA THR A 65 17.29 4.47 1.16
C THR A 65 18.25 4.01 0.07
N THR A 66 18.66 4.93 -0.79
CA THR A 66 19.90 4.77 -1.53
C THR A 66 20.98 4.95 -0.48
N ASP A 67 21.45 3.84 0.10
CA ASP A 67 22.75 3.82 0.76
C ASP A 67 23.77 4.33 -0.25
N ASN A 68 24.44 5.41 0.14
CA ASN A 68 25.47 6.10 -0.61
C ASN A 68 26.83 5.72 -0.04
#